data_AF-A0A3D2C6W2-F1
#
_entry.id   AF-A0A3D2C6W2-F1
#
_cell.length_a   1.000
_cell.length_b   1.000
_cell.length_c   1.000
_cell.angle_alpha   90.00
_cell.angle_beta   90.00
_cell.angle_gamma   90.00
#
_symmetry.space_group_name_H-M   'P 1'
#
loop_
_entity.id
_entity.type
_entity.pdbx_description
1 polymer ?
#
loop_
_entity_poly.entity_id
_entity_poly.type
_entity_poly.pdbx_seq_one_letter_code
_entity_poly.pdbx_strand_id
1 'polypeptide(L)'
;MRQGFQTSLATIGLIGLTMGCGDKEDDSAPSSPPAATAWYPSCGDPVCEGYAGPTDGLDACTDQEVGASCDVEGDQCDLQDDCNARMVCATEDPRSAPGGCPVSRAKYKNSIHYLSPGERNAARQQLLDTRLATWRYRWDPPSRRARLGFIIDDQPSSPAVQADGQHVDLYGYTSLTVAAVQAQEAELRTLRTELHATQAALEALQAEVARMKSASASR
;
A
#
# COMPACT_ATOMS: atom_id res chain seq x y z
N MET A 1 -23.49 2.72 47.18
CA MET A 1 -23.01 1.65 48.07
C MET A 1 -21.62 1.26 47.60
N ARG A 2 -20.58 1.71 48.32
CA ARG A 2 -19.62 0.90 49.12
C ARG A 2 -18.73 0.01 48.22
N GLN A 3 -17.40 0.03 48.18
CA GLN A 3 -16.25 0.49 49.02
C GLN A 3 -15.04 0.58 48.03
N GLY A 4 -13.93 1.31 48.18
CA GLY A 4 -13.21 1.85 49.34
C GLY A 4 -12.03 0.95 49.73
N PHE A 5 -10.79 1.27 49.33
CA PHE A 5 -9.49 0.86 49.92
C PHE A 5 -8.37 1.67 49.19
N GLN A 6 -7.81 2.79 49.70
CA GLN A 6 -6.85 3.01 50.81
C GLN A 6 -5.56 2.15 50.71
N THR A 7 -4.47 2.71 50.18
CA THR A 7 -3.31 3.39 50.84
C THR A 7 -2.18 2.45 51.26
N SER A 8 -0.96 2.73 50.77
CA SER A 8 0.28 2.47 51.51
C SER A 8 1.32 3.55 51.21
N LEU A 9 1.92 4.06 52.28
CA LEU A 9 2.85 5.19 52.36
C LEU A 9 4.28 4.69 52.66
N ALA A 10 5.23 5.50 52.19
CA ALA A 10 6.52 5.86 52.80
C ALA A 10 7.68 4.85 52.87
N THR A 11 8.82 5.24 52.25
CA THR A 11 10.13 5.35 52.92
C THR A 11 11.02 6.32 52.10
N ILE A 12 11.10 7.61 52.46
CA ILE A 12 12.24 8.30 53.11
C ILE A 12 13.62 7.66 52.88
N GLY A 13 14.46 8.35 52.10
CA GLY A 13 15.91 8.15 52.03
C GLY A 13 16.57 9.48 51.64
N LEU A 14 16.93 10.27 52.67
CA LEU A 14 17.78 11.46 52.58
C LEU A 14 19.22 11.04 52.99
N ILE A 15 20.24 11.83 52.58
CA ILE A 15 21.70 11.78 52.87
C ILE A 15 22.49 11.47 51.58
N GLY A 16 23.41 12.31 51.08
CA GLY A 16 23.95 13.56 51.58
C GLY A 16 24.74 14.28 50.48
N LEU A 17 24.90 15.60 50.65
CA LEU A 17 25.78 16.44 49.85
C LEU A 17 27.24 16.02 50.04
N THR A 18 27.94 15.78 48.93
CA THR A 18 29.40 15.98 48.85
C THR A 18 29.69 17.05 47.80
N MET A 19 30.11 18.21 48.29
CA MET A 19 30.69 19.30 47.53
C MET A 19 32.13 18.89 47.18
N GLY A 20 32.38 18.64 45.90
CA GLY A 20 33.71 18.37 45.36
C GLY A 20 33.97 19.29 44.18
N CYS A 21 34.88 20.25 44.35
CA CYS A 21 35.50 20.99 43.26
C CYS A 21 36.63 20.13 42.70
N GLY A 22 36.66 19.89 41.39
CA GLY A 22 37.74 19.16 40.75
C GLY A 22 37.45 18.81 39.31
N ASP A 23 38.02 19.63 38.43
CA ASP A 23 38.45 19.35 37.06
C ASP A 23 37.42 19.01 35.96
N LYS A 24 37.38 19.99 35.03
CA LYS A 24 37.02 19.85 33.62
C LYS A 24 37.69 18.60 33.04
N GLU A 25 36.89 17.62 32.64
CA GLU A 25 37.23 16.73 31.53
C GLU A 25 36.14 16.93 30.47
N ASP A 26 36.55 17.54 29.37
CA ASP A 26 35.74 17.66 28.16
C ASP A 26 35.50 16.23 27.63
N ASP A 27 34.40 15.60 28.06
CA ASP A 27 33.85 14.38 27.47
C ASP A 27 33.32 14.68 26.06
N SER A 28 34.23 15.01 25.15
CA SER A 28 34.02 14.83 23.72
C SER A 28 34.12 13.34 23.47
N ALA A 29 33.01 12.62 23.66
CA ALA A 29 32.85 11.29 23.11
C ALA A 29 33.29 11.35 21.64
N PRO A 30 34.17 10.46 21.17
CA PRO A 30 34.53 10.43 19.76
C PRO A 30 33.25 10.17 18.99
N SER A 31 32.76 11.19 18.29
CA SER A 31 31.73 11.03 17.29
C SER A 31 32.26 9.97 16.32
N SER A 32 31.59 8.80 16.27
CA SER A 32 31.88 7.79 15.28
C SER A 32 32.04 8.49 13.93
N PRO A 33 33.10 8.19 13.15
CA PRO A 33 33.23 8.76 11.82
C PRO A 33 31.91 8.48 11.06
N PRO A 34 31.41 9.43 10.26
CA PRO A 34 30.22 9.20 9.46
C PRO A 34 30.41 7.90 8.68
N ALA A 35 29.36 7.06 8.68
CA ALA A 35 29.40 5.81 7.95
C ALA A 35 29.77 6.11 6.50
N ALA A 36 30.71 5.33 5.94
CA ALA A 36 31.20 5.58 4.59
C ALA A 36 30.04 5.46 3.59
N THR A 37 29.78 6.55 2.87
CA THR A 37 28.72 6.66 1.87
C THR A 37 29.25 6.35 0.48
N ALA A 38 28.41 5.74 -0.34
CA ALA A 38 28.68 5.46 -1.74
C ALA A 38 27.45 5.73 -2.60
N TRP A 39 27.68 5.89 -3.89
CA TRP A 39 26.63 6.06 -4.88
C TRP A 39 25.96 4.74 -5.22
N TYR A 40 24.63 4.70 -5.11
CA TYR A 40 23.81 3.53 -5.47
C TYR A 40 22.64 3.92 -6.36
N PRO A 41 22.22 3.06 -7.31
CA PRO A 41 21.03 3.30 -8.08
C PRO A 41 19.77 3.02 -7.24
N SER A 42 18.72 3.80 -7.49
CA SER A 42 17.37 3.53 -6.98
C SER A 42 16.68 2.41 -7.77
N CYS A 43 15.42 2.11 -7.41
CA CYS A 43 14.61 1.10 -8.10
C CYS A 43 14.08 1.55 -9.47
N GLY A 44 14.06 2.86 -9.75
CA GLY A 44 13.36 3.42 -10.90
C GLY A 44 11.84 3.34 -10.77
N ASP A 45 11.17 3.50 -11.91
CA ASP A 45 9.73 3.42 -12.03
C ASP A 45 9.20 2.01 -11.73
N PRO A 46 7.97 1.89 -11.19
CA PRO A 46 7.32 0.59 -11.02
C PRO A 46 7.17 -0.20 -12.33
N VAL A 47 7.10 0.50 -13.47
CA VAL A 47 7.08 -0.06 -14.83
C VAL A 47 7.99 0.81 -15.70
N CYS A 48 9.07 0.23 -16.23
CA CYS A 48 9.99 0.93 -17.11
C CYS A 48 9.34 1.16 -18.48
N GLU A 49 9.09 2.42 -18.85
CA GLU A 49 8.55 2.82 -20.15
C GLU A 49 9.59 3.56 -21.02
N GLY A 50 10.86 3.50 -20.63
CA GLY A 50 11.92 4.35 -21.15
C GLY A 50 12.06 5.65 -20.35
N TYR A 51 13.06 6.44 -20.73
CA TYR A 51 13.31 7.73 -20.11
C TYR A 51 12.18 8.72 -20.41
N ALA A 52 11.50 9.19 -19.35
CA ALA A 52 10.38 10.13 -19.45
C ALA A 52 10.82 11.60 -19.60
N GLY A 53 12.12 11.85 -19.56
CA GLY A 53 12.73 13.18 -19.58
C GLY A 53 13.28 13.60 -18.22
N PRO A 54 13.95 14.76 -18.14
CA PRO A 54 14.60 15.21 -16.92
C PRO A 54 13.63 15.28 -15.76
N THR A 55 14.02 14.71 -14.63
CA THR A 55 13.24 14.81 -13.41
C THR A 55 13.33 16.22 -12.83
N ASP A 56 12.19 16.87 -12.60
CA ASP A 56 12.15 18.24 -12.05
C ASP A 56 12.92 18.34 -10.73
N GLY A 57 13.93 19.21 -10.68
CA GLY A 57 14.76 19.44 -9.50
C GLY A 57 15.92 18.45 -9.31
N LEU A 58 16.19 17.58 -10.29
CA LEU A 58 17.34 16.68 -10.30
C LEU A 58 18.19 16.92 -11.55
N ASP A 59 19.48 17.22 -11.34
CA ASP A 59 20.44 17.30 -12.42
C ASP A 59 20.83 15.90 -12.92
N ALA A 60 21.21 15.81 -14.19
CA ALA A 60 21.72 14.57 -14.76
C ALA A 60 23.03 14.16 -14.09
N CYS A 61 23.21 12.86 -13.85
CA CYS A 61 24.48 12.34 -13.38
C CYS A 61 25.58 12.63 -14.42
N THR A 62 26.76 13.07 -13.95
CA THR A 62 27.90 13.36 -14.81
C THR A 62 29.10 12.49 -14.46
N ASP A 63 29.53 12.51 -13.21
CA ASP A 63 30.69 11.82 -12.67
C ASP A 63 30.34 10.78 -11.58
N GLN A 64 29.05 10.66 -11.24
CA GLN A 64 28.56 9.69 -10.26
C GLN A 64 28.62 8.27 -10.82
N GLU A 65 29.45 7.42 -10.22
CA GLU A 65 29.59 6.00 -10.59
C GLU A 65 29.11 5.09 -9.45
N VAL A 66 28.43 3.98 -9.78
CA VAL A 66 27.94 3.03 -8.78
C VAL A 66 29.09 2.48 -7.94
N GLY A 67 28.97 2.61 -6.61
CA GLY A 67 29.97 2.18 -5.64
C GLY A 67 31.10 3.17 -5.38
N ALA A 68 31.18 4.28 -6.13
CA ALA A 68 32.13 5.36 -5.83
C ALA A 68 31.72 6.10 -4.55
N SER A 69 32.70 6.59 -3.80
CA SER A 69 32.46 7.39 -2.59
C SER A 69 31.76 8.70 -2.93
N CYS A 70 30.91 9.15 -2.02
CA CYS A 70 30.20 10.42 -2.14
C CYS A 70 30.18 11.14 -0.79
N ASP A 71 30.19 12.47 -0.80
CA ASP A 71 30.42 13.25 0.42
C ASP A 71 29.13 13.57 1.20
N VAL A 72 27.99 13.66 0.52
CA VAL A 72 26.73 14.14 1.10
C VAL A 72 25.65 13.07 0.99
N GLU A 73 25.33 12.44 2.12
CA GLU A 73 24.24 11.47 2.20
C GLU A 73 22.91 12.10 1.75
N GLY A 74 22.19 11.40 0.87
CA GLY A 74 20.93 11.85 0.30
C GLY A 74 21.07 12.65 -1.00
N ASP A 75 22.30 13.01 -1.42
CA ASP A 75 22.52 13.60 -2.74
C ASP A 75 22.04 12.66 -3.84
N GLN A 76 21.49 13.24 -4.89
CA GLN A 76 20.82 12.53 -5.97
C GLN A 76 21.13 13.16 -7.32
N CYS A 77 21.18 12.32 -8.35
CA CYS A 77 21.21 12.75 -9.74
C CYS A 77 20.41 11.77 -10.61
N ASP A 78 19.91 12.25 -11.75
CA ASP A 78 19.13 11.48 -12.72
C ASP A 78 20.06 10.61 -13.59
N LEU A 79 19.87 9.29 -13.60
CA LEU A 79 20.67 8.38 -14.44
C LEU A 79 20.31 8.48 -15.92
N GLN A 80 19.14 9.03 -16.24
CA GLN A 80 18.58 9.07 -17.59
C GLN A 80 18.51 7.68 -18.25
N ASP A 81 18.27 6.65 -17.44
CA ASP A 81 18.16 5.27 -17.91
C ASP A 81 16.75 4.95 -18.44
N ASP A 82 16.56 3.72 -18.90
CA ASP A 82 15.29 3.26 -19.46
C ASP A 82 14.18 3.02 -18.41
N CYS A 83 14.46 3.29 -17.13
CA CYS A 83 13.52 3.10 -16.03
C CYS A 83 13.43 4.31 -15.10
N ASN A 84 13.91 5.48 -15.50
CA ASN A 84 13.92 6.70 -14.68
C ASN A 84 14.53 6.48 -13.29
N ALA A 85 15.53 5.61 -13.17
CA ALA A 85 16.26 5.45 -11.93
C ALA A 85 17.13 6.69 -11.67
N ARG A 86 17.31 7.00 -10.39
CA ARG A 86 18.27 8.00 -9.92
C ARG A 86 19.43 7.34 -9.20
N MET A 87 20.58 8.01 -9.18
CA MET A 87 21.64 7.72 -8.21
C MET A 87 21.30 8.37 -6.88
N VAL A 88 21.67 7.71 -5.79
CA VAL A 88 21.51 8.18 -4.42
C VAL A 88 22.82 7.93 -3.68
N CYS A 89 23.37 8.96 -3.06
CA CYS A 89 24.48 8.82 -2.12
C CYS A 89 23.93 8.29 -0.79
N ALA A 90 24.32 7.08 -0.40
CA ALA A 90 23.77 6.44 0.79
C ALA A 90 24.83 5.57 1.49
N THR A 91 24.55 5.20 2.74
CA THR A 91 25.40 4.30 3.53
C THR A 91 25.21 2.82 3.18
N GLU A 92 24.12 2.48 2.49
CA GLU A 92 23.81 1.15 1.96
C GLU A 92 23.00 1.23 0.66
N ASP A 93 22.96 0.14 -0.12
CA ASP A 93 22.20 0.09 -1.38
C ASP A 93 20.69 0.18 -1.09
N PRO A 94 20.01 1.28 -1.51
CA PRO A 94 18.61 1.53 -1.21
C PRO A 94 17.68 0.50 -1.85
N ARG A 95 18.14 -0.28 -2.83
CA ARG A 95 17.35 -1.36 -3.43
C ARG A 95 17.26 -2.58 -2.53
N SER A 96 18.25 -2.77 -1.66
CA SER A 96 18.38 -3.91 -0.76
C SER A 96 18.11 -3.57 0.71
N ALA A 97 18.14 -2.28 1.05
CA ALA A 97 17.79 -1.75 2.36
C ALA A 97 16.33 -2.09 2.76
N PRO A 98 16.01 -2.09 4.07
CA PRO A 98 14.62 -2.15 4.52
C PRO A 98 13.77 -1.04 3.88
N GLY A 99 12.69 -1.42 3.18
CA GLY A 99 11.87 -0.47 2.42
C GLY A 99 12.40 -0.15 1.01
N GLY A 100 13.41 -0.89 0.54
CA GLY A 100 13.95 -0.81 -0.81
C GLY A 100 13.01 -1.35 -1.90
N CYS A 101 13.56 -1.92 -2.97
CA CYS A 101 12.74 -2.30 -4.11
C CYS A 101 11.67 -3.35 -3.74
N PRO A 102 10.42 -3.19 -4.19
CA PRO A 102 9.36 -4.14 -3.86
C PRO A 102 9.70 -5.58 -4.27
N VAL A 103 9.68 -6.51 -3.31
CA VAL A 103 9.93 -7.94 -3.56
C VAL A 103 8.68 -8.78 -3.31
N SER A 104 8.09 -9.32 -4.38
CA SER A 104 6.84 -10.11 -4.34
C SER A 104 7.07 -11.62 -4.14
N ARG A 105 7.91 -12.04 -3.18
CA ARG A 105 8.07 -13.47 -2.84
C ARG A 105 7.81 -13.74 -1.36
N ALA A 106 7.13 -14.85 -1.07
CA ALA A 106 6.73 -15.23 0.29
C ALA A 106 7.90 -15.31 1.29
N LYS A 107 9.09 -15.75 0.86
CA LYS A 107 10.28 -15.84 1.73
C LYS A 107 10.76 -14.49 2.30
N TYR A 108 10.32 -13.36 1.72
CA TYR A 108 10.62 -12.01 2.21
C TYR A 108 9.44 -11.38 2.98
N LYS A 109 8.35 -12.13 3.19
CA LYS A 109 7.14 -11.65 3.86
C LYS A 109 6.87 -12.49 5.11
N ASN A 110 6.38 -11.86 6.17
CA ASN A 110 5.88 -12.53 7.36
C ASN A 110 4.35 -12.38 7.44
N SER A 111 3.73 -13.11 8.36
CA SER A 111 2.29 -12.97 8.67
C SER A 111 1.37 -13.06 7.44
N ILE A 112 1.67 -13.97 6.51
CA ILE A 112 0.90 -14.15 5.27
C ILE A 112 -0.46 -14.78 5.60
N HIS A 113 -1.53 -14.04 5.32
CA HIS A 113 -2.91 -14.50 5.37
C HIS A 113 -3.52 -14.47 3.96
N TYR A 114 -4.17 -15.57 3.57
CA TYR A 114 -4.88 -15.65 2.29
C TYR A 114 -6.36 -15.34 2.49
N LEU A 115 -6.92 -14.50 1.63
CA LEU A 115 -8.31 -14.07 1.75
C LEU A 115 -9.30 -15.23 1.57
N SER A 116 -10.17 -15.39 2.55
CA SER A 116 -11.36 -16.23 2.50
C SER A 116 -12.40 -15.70 1.49
N PRO A 117 -13.44 -16.49 1.14
CA PRO A 117 -14.56 -15.99 0.34
C PRO A 117 -15.24 -14.76 0.96
N GLY A 118 -15.42 -14.73 2.29
CA GLY A 118 -16.02 -13.60 2.99
C GLY A 118 -15.18 -12.32 2.87
N GLU A 119 -13.87 -12.43 3.01
CA GLU A 119 -12.95 -11.29 2.87
C GLU A 119 -12.88 -10.78 1.44
N ARG A 120 -12.95 -11.66 0.43
CA ARG A 120 -13.06 -11.24 -0.98
C ARG A 120 -14.39 -10.52 -1.26
N ASN A 121 -15.48 -10.94 -0.63
CA ASN A 121 -16.76 -10.22 -0.71
C ASN A 121 -16.69 -8.85 -0.03
N ALA A 122 -16.01 -8.73 1.12
CA ALA A 122 -15.78 -7.44 1.76
C ALA A 122 -14.94 -6.51 0.86
N ALA A 123 -13.88 -7.03 0.26
CA ALA A 123 -13.09 -6.30 -0.75
C ALA A 123 -13.93 -5.85 -1.95
N ARG A 124 -14.84 -6.72 -2.44
CA ARG A 124 -15.80 -6.35 -3.49
C ARG A 124 -16.69 -5.19 -3.08
N GLN A 125 -17.28 -5.24 -1.88
CA GLN A 125 -18.15 -4.15 -1.42
C GLN A 125 -17.38 -2.85 -1.26
N GLN A 126 -16.20 -2.91 -0.67
CA GLN A 126 -15.33 -1.73 -0.56
C GLN A 126 -15.02 -1.11 -1.93
N LEU A 127 -14.75 -1.92 -2.95
CA LEU A 127 -14.53 -1.44 -4.31
C LEU A 127 -15.79 -0.82 -4.92
N LEU A 128 -16.95 -1.45 -4.74
CA LEU A 128 -18.23 -0.95 -5.26
C LEU A 128 -18.68 0.35 -4.57
N ASP A 129 -18.34 0.52 -3.30
CA ASP A 129 -18.62 1.72 -2.51
C ASP A 129 -17.63 2.86 -2.80
N THR A 130 -16.53 2.60 -3.50
CA THR A 130 -15.52 3.61 -3.86
C THR A 130 -16.15 4.66 -4.78
N ARG A 131 -16.18 5.91 -4.30
CA ARG A 131 -16.66 7.04 -5.11
C ARG A 131 -15.64 7.44 -6.16
N LEU A 132 -16.10 7.59 -7.40
CA LEU A 132 -15.30 8.11 -8.50
C LEU A 132 -15.65 9.57 -8.76
N ALA A 133 -14.63 10.38 -8.99
CA ALA A 133 -14.72 11.79 -9.30
C ALA A 133 -13.81 12.15 -10.47
N THR A 134 -14.15 13.25 -11.15
CA THR A 134 -13.18 13.92 -12.02
C THR A 134 -12.57 15.11 -11.30
N TRP A 135 -11.26 15.29 -11.43
CA TRP A 135 -10.53 16.29 -10.64
C TRP A 135 -9.34 16.87 -11.40
N ARG A 136 -8.82 17.98 -10.86
CA ARG A 136 -7.63 18.70 -11.30
C ARG A 136 -6.85 19.14 -10.06
N TYR A 137 -5.53 19.19 -10.15
CA TYR A 137 -4.75 19.82 -9.09
C TYR A 137 -5.01 21.32 -9.08
N ARG A 138 -4.86 21.94 -7.91
CA ARG A 138 -5.04 23.39 -7.74
C ARG A 138 -4.06 24.20 -8.58
N TRP A 139 -2.90 23.62 -8.90
CA TRP A 139 -1.87 24.21 -9.76
C TRP A 139 -1.98 23.81 -11.24
N ASP A 140 -2.97 23.00 -11.64
CA ASP A 140 -3.14 22.68 -13.05
C ASP A 140 -3.54 23.93 -13.85
N PRO A 141 -2.97 24.16 -15.05
CA PRO A 141 -3.46 25.20 -15.93
C PRO A 141 -4.90 24.87 -16.39
N PRO A 142 -5.73 25.88 -16.72
CA PRO A 142 -7.12 25.65 -17.15
C PRO A 142 -7.25 24.70 -18.36
N SER A 143 -6.24 24.69 -19.24
CA SER A 143 -6.17 23.85 -20.44
C SER A 143 -5.85 22.38 -20.17
N ARG A 144 -5.37 22.00 -18.98
CA ARG A 144 -5.09 20.59 -18.65
C ARG A 144 -6.38 19.76 -18.79
N ARG A 145 -6.33 18.45 -19.02
CA ARG A 145 -7.54 17.60 -18.98
C ARG A 145 -7.85 17.23 -17.53
N ALA A 146 -9.13 17.14 -17.16
CA ALA A 146 -9.52 16.55 -15.88
C ALA A 146 -9.09 15.07 -15.83
N ARG A 147 -8.69 14.61 -14.65
CA ARG A 147 -8.34 13.22 -14.36
C ARG A 147 -9.56 12.51 -13.78
N LEU A 148 -9.66 11.20 -13.99
CA LEU A 148 -10.66 10.34 -13.36
C LEU A 148 -9.98 9.52 -12.27
N GLY A 149 -10.58 9.44 -11.09
CA GLY A 149 -10.08 8.61 -10.00
C GLY A 149 -10.97 8.70 -8.77
N PHE A 150 -10.51 8.14 -7.66
CA PHE A 150 -11.14 8.32 -6.35
C PHE A 150 -10.39 9.38 -5.54
N ILE A 151 -11.01 9.89 -4.49
CA ILE A 151 -10.41 10.83 -3.53
C ILE A 151 -10.16 10.07 -2.22
N ILE A 152 -8.91 10.10 -1.74
CA ILE A 152 -8.48 9.32 -0.56
C ILE A 152 -9.25 9.73 0.71
N ASP A 153 -9.63 11.00 0.84
CA ASP A 153 -10.41 11.54 1.97
C ASP A 153 -11.73 10.79 2.21
N ASP A 154 -12.29 10.15 1.17
CA ASP A 154 -13.55 9.41 1.26
C ASP A 154 -13.37 8.00 1.86
N GLN A 155 -12.14 7.47 1.83
CA GLN A 155 -11.81 6.10 2.22
C GLN A 155 -10.36 5.97 2.75
N PRO A 156 -9.98 6.72 3.80
CA PRO A 156 -8.59 6.84 4.22
C PRO A 156 -7.98 5.53 4.75
N SER A 157 -8.80 4.57 5.17
CA SER A 157 -8.37 3.25 5.64
C SER A 157 -8.35 2.17 4.54
N SER A 158 -8.52 2.56 3.27
CA SER A 158 -8.52 1.61 2.15
C SER A 158 -7.12 1.05 1.91
N PRO A 159 -6.97 -0.24 1.54
CA PRO A 159 -5.67 -0.77 1.12
C PRO A 159 -5.13 -0.09 -0.15
N ALA A 160 -5.93 0.71 -0.84
CA ALA A 160 -5.51 1.55 -1.96
C ALA A 160 -4.81 2.85 -1.55
N VAL A 161 -4.59 3.09 -0.26
CA VAL A 161 -4.01 4.30 0.30
C VAL A 161 -2.65 3.97 0.91
N GLN A 162 -1.62 4.72 0.54
CA GLN A 162 -0.30 4.57 1.15
C GLN A 162 -0.31 4.97 2.63
N ALA A 163 0.68 4.51 3.39
CA ALA A 163 0.77 4.77 4.82
C ALA A 163 0.84 6.27 5.18
N ASP A 164 1.27 7.12 4.25
CA ASP A 164 1.31 8.58 4.45
C ASP A 164 -0.06 9.26 4.34
N GLY A 165 -1.09 8.54 3.88
CA GLY A 165 -2.44 9.05 3.69
C GLY A 165 -2.59 10.07 2.55
N GLN A 166 -1.56 10.27 1.73
CA GLN A 166 -1.54 11.28 0.66
C GLN A 166 -1.47 10.65 -0.73
N HIS A 167 -0.90 9.46 -0.83
CA HIS A 167 -0.66 8.80 -2.11
C HIS A 167 -1.49 7.52 -2.26
N VAL A 168 -1.76 7.16 -3.51
CA VAL A 168 -2.41 5.90 -3.86
C VAL A 168 -1.39 4.78 -3.77
N ASP A 169 -1.73 3.71 -3.05
CA ASP A 169 -1.02 2.44 -3.18
C ASP A 169 -1.60 1.69 -4.39
N LEU A 170 -0.89 1.76 -5.52
CA LEU A 170 -1.32 1.11 -6.75
C LEU A 170 -1.32 -0.43 -6.63
N TYR A 171 -0.37 -1.00 -5.88
CA TYR A 171 -0.31 -2.44 -5.66
C TYR A 171 -1.49 -2.91 -4.81
N GLY A 172 -1.80 -2.18 -3.74
CA GLY A 172 -2.96 -2.39 -2.89
C GLY A 172 -4.29 -2.23 -3.64
N TYR A 173 -4.45 -1.17 -4.44
CA TYR A 173 -5.64 -0.94 -5.26
C TYR A 173 -5.87 -2.03 -6.31
N THR A 174 -4.80 -2.45 -7.00
CA THR A 174 -4.88 -3.51 -8.00
C THR A 174 -5.23 -4.85 -7.34
N SER A 175 -4.64 -5.16 -6.19
CA SER A 175 -4.94 -6.39 -5.42
C SER A 175 -6.38 -6.40 -4.89
N LEU A 176 -6.89 -5.25 -4.42
CA LEU A 176 -8.30 -5.06 -4.05
C LEU A 176 -9.23 -5.38 -5.24
N THR A 177 -8.88 -4.88 -6.43
CA THR A 177 -9.64 -5.14 -7.67
C THR A 177 -9.65 -6.63 -8.03
N VAL A 178 -8.52 -7.32 -7.93
CA VAL A 178 -8.44 -8.77 -8.17
C VAL A 178 -9.34 -9.54 -7.19
N ALA A 179 -9.31 -9.20 -5.90
CA ALA A 179 -10.18 -9.82 -4.90
C ALA A 179 -11.67 -9.62 -5.22
N ALA A 180 -12.04 -8.40 -5.63
CA ALA A 180 -13.42 -8.07 -6.02
C ALA A 180 -13.89 -8.86 -7.25
N VAL A 181 -13.05 -9.01 -8.28
CA VAL A 181 -13.35 -9.80 -9.48
C VAL A 181 -13.55 -11.28 -9.14
N GLN A 182 -12.71 -11.84 -8.26
CA GLN A 182 -12.88 -13.23 -7.82
C GLN A 182 -14.20 -13.46 -7.05
N ALA A 183 -14.59 -12.50 -6.20
CA ALA A 183 -15.89 -12.53 -5.52
C ALA A 183 -17.05 -12.46 -6.52
N GLN A 184 -16.97 -11.54 -7.49
CA GLN A 184 -17.99 -11.40 -8.53
C GLN A 184 -18.15 -12.70 -9.36
N GLU A 185 -17.06 -13.37 -9.72
CA GLU A 185 -17.12 -14.64 -10.46
C GLU A 185 -17.73 -15.78 -9.64
N ALA A 186 -17.56 -15.78 -8.31
CA ALA A 186 -18.23 -16.75 -7.44
C ALA A 186 -19.75 -16.52 -7.39
N GLU A 187 -20.19 -15.26 -7.32
CA GLU A 187 -21.61 -14.89 -7.37
C GLU A 187 -22.23 -15.24 -8.73
N LEU A 188 -21.54 -14.92 -9.84
CA LEU A 188 -22.00 -15.25 -11.19
C LEU A 188 -22.20 -16.76 -11.40
N ARG A 189 -21.29 -17.59 -10.88
CA ARG A 189 -21.46 -19.04 -10.93
C ARG A 189 -22.69 -19.51 -10.17
N THR A 190 -22.91 -18.97 -8.97
CA THR A 190 -24.10 -19.29 -8.16
C THR A 190 -25.38 -18.92 -8.89
N LEU A 191 -25.47 -17.69 -9.39
CA LEU A 191 -26.65 -17.18 -10.11
C LEU A 191 -26.93 -17.99 -11.38
N ARG A 192 -25.90 -18.41 -12.13
CA ARG A 192 -26.07 -19.28 -13.31
C ARG A 192 -26.66 -20.63 -12.93
N THR A 193 -26.18 -21.24 -11.86
CA THR A 193 -26.73 -22.53 -11.38
C THR A 193 -28.19 -22.39 -10.97
N GLU A 194 -28.54 -21.35 -10.21
CA GLU A 194 -29.92 -21.08 -9.79
C GLU A 194 -30.85 -20.80 -10.98
N LEU A 195 -30.37 -20.04 -11.98
CA LEU A 195 -31.11 -19.77 -13.21
C LEU A 195 -31.43 -21.06 -13.96
N HIS A 196 -30.45 -21.94 -14.13
CA HIS A 196 -30.67 -23.23 -14.79
C HIS A 196 -31.65 -24.12 -14.02
N ALA A 197 -31.55 -24.17 -12.69
CA ALA A 197 -32.49 -24.94 -11.86
C ALA A 197 -33.93 -24.40 -11.98
N THR A 198 -34.07 -23.07 -11.97
CA THR A 198 -35.37 -22.40 -12.11
C THR A 198 -36.00 -22.66 -13.48
N GLN A 199 -35.20 -22.58 -14.55
CA GLN A 199 -35.66 -22.89 -15.90
C GLN A 199 -36.16 -24.33 -16.02
N ALA A 200 -35.40 -25.30 -15.52
CA ALA A 200 -35.81 -26.70 -15.54
C ALA A 200 -37.11 -26.95 -14.75
N ALA A 201 -37.27 -26.31 -13.59
CA ALA A 201 -38.50 -26.42 -12.79
C ALA A 201 -39.71 -25.82 -13.52
N LEU A 202 -39.54 -24.68 -14.20
CA LEU A 202 -40.59 -24.05 -15.00
C LEU A 202 -41.02 -24.94 -16.17
N GLU A 203 -40.07 -25.51 -16.90
CA GLU A 203 -40.34 -26.44 -18.01
C GLU A 203 -41.12 -27.67 -17.53
N ALA A 204 -40.72 -28.25 -16.39
CA ALA A 204 -41.42 -29.38 -15.79
C ALA A 204 -42.88 -29.03 -15.41
N LEU A 205 -43.10 -27.84 -14.83
CA LEU A 205 -44.44 -27.38 -14.47
C LEU A 205 -45.30 -27.11 -15.72
N GLN A 206 -44.74 -26.52 -16.76
CA GLN A 206 -45.44 -26.28 -18.03
C GLN A 206 -45.85 -27.60 -18.68
N ALA A 207 -44.98 -28.61 -18.66
CA ALA A 207 -45.30 -29.95 -19.15
C ALA A 207 -46.44 -30.59 -18.35
N GLU A 208 -46.44 -30.46 -17.02
CA GLU A 208 -47.52 -30.99 -16.17
C GLU A 208 -48.86 -30.31 -16.44
N VAL A 209 -48.88 -28.97 -16.52
CA VAL A 209 -50.10 -28.22 -16.87
C VAL A 209 -50.62 -28.64 -18.25
N ALA A 210 -49.74 -28.88 -19.23
CA ALA A 210 -50.14 -29.36 -20.54
C ALA A 210 -50.79 -30.76 -20.47
N ARG A 211 -50.24 -31.67 -19.66
CA ARG A 211 -50.82 -33.01 -19.40
C ARG A 211 -52.19 -32.92 -18.74
N MET A 212 -52.36 -32.05 -17.74
CA MET A 212 -53.65 -31.87 -17.07
C MET A 212 -54.71 -31.32 -18.03
N LYS A 213 -54.34 -30.36 -18.89
CA LYS A 213 -55.23 -29.78 -19.90
C LYS A 213 -55.67 -30.82 -20.92
N SER A 214 -54.76 -31.66 -21.43
CA SER A 214 -55.13 -32.71 -22.39
C SER A 214 -56.04 -33.76 -21.75
N ALA A 215 -55.78 -34.16 -20.50
CA ALA A 215 -56.62 -35.11 -19.76
C ALA A 215 -58.03 -34.58 -19.46
N SER A 216 -58.19 -33.27 -19.29
CA SER A 216 -59.51 -32.63 -19.11
C SER A 216 -60.29 -32.49 -20.41
N ALA A 217 -59.62 -32.37 -21.56
CA ALA A 217 -60.26 -32.21 -22.86
C ALA A 217 -60.76 -33.53 -23.48
N SER A 218 -60.33 -34.69 -22.95
CA SER A 218 -60.76 -36.01 -23.39
C SER A 218 -61.90 -36.63 -22.56
N ARG A 219 -62.47 -35.88 -21.61
CA ARG A 219 -63.67 -36.25 -20.85
C ARG A 219 -64.86 -35.45 -21.34
#